data_AF-A0A0Q9JM59-F1
#
_entry.id   AF-A0A0Q9JM59-F1
#
_cell.length_a   1.000
_cell.length_b   1.000
_cell.length_c   1.000
_cell.angle_alpha   90.00
_cell.angle_beta   90.00
_cell.angle_gamma   90.00
#
_symmetry.space_group_name_H-M   'P 1'
#
loop_
_entity.id
_entity.type
_entity.pdbx_description
1 polymer ?
#
loop_
_entity_poly.entity_id
_entity_poly.type
_entity_poly.pdbx_seq_one_letter_code
_entity_poly.pdbx_strand_id
1 'polypeptide(L)'
;MTRLRPASGVAVVEEGGVVYAASLPDGPIVVLDGGAAAIWVEALDGPRSTLADRVAAITDAAVGDIRADVESFVDELVRRGLLTEREPDRDRSAAARG
;
A
#
# COMPACT_ATOMS: atom_id res chain seq x y z
N MET A 1 7.92 4.46 12.49
CA MET A 1 7.43 4.92 11.17
C MET A 1 6.48 3.88 10.63
N THR A 2 5.28 4.27 10.23
CA THR A 2 4.22 3.38 9.74
C THR A 2 4.60 2.75 8.41
N ARG A 3 4.40 1.44 8.28
CA ARG A 3 4.52 0.69 7.01
C ARG A 3 3.15 0.17 6.61
N LEU A 4 2.90 0.00 5.32
CA LEU A 4 1.67 -0.58 4.81
C LEU A 4 1.90 -2.03 4.41
N ARG A 5 0.82 -2.81 4.44
CA ARG A 5 0.77 -4.18 3.91
C ARG A 5 -0.63 -4.43 3.35
N PRO A 6 -0.81 -5.42 2.45
CA PRO A 6 -2.14 -5.90 2.12
C PRO A 6 -2.90 -6.29 3.41
N ALA A 7 -4.17 -5.92 3.50
CA ALA A 7 -4.97 -6.30 4.66
C ALA A 7 -5.16 -7.84 4.71
N SER A 8 -5.39 -8.36 5.91
CA SER A 8 -5.68 -9.79 6.08
C SER A 8 -6.94 -10.16 5.28
N GLY A 9 -6.84 -11.22 4.47
CA GLY A 9 -7.94 -11.66 3.61
C GLY A 9 -7.98 -10.96 2.24
N VAL A 10 -7.03 -10.09 1.91
CA VAL A 10 -6.87 -9.54 0.57
C VAL A 10 -5.96 -10.45 -0.25
N ALA A 11 -6.46 -10.89 -1.41
CA ALA A 11 -5.64 -11.53 -2.44
C ALA A 11 -5.07 -10.47 -3.38
N VAL A 12 -3.83 -10.68 -3.79
CA VAL A 12 -3.09 -9.79 -4.70
C VAL A 12 -2.48 -10.64 -5.80
N VAL A 13 -2.65 -10.22 -7.05
CA VAL A 13 -1.98 -10.77 -8.22
C VAL A 13 -1.31 -9.63 -8.97
N GLU A 14 -0.05 -9.81 -9.33
CA GLU A 14 0.71 -8.85 -10.14
C GLU A 14 1.01 -9.49 -11.49
N GLU A 15 0.53 -8.87 -12.58
CA GLU A 15 0.73 -9.38 -13.93
C GLU A 15 0.86 -8.23 -14.92
N GLY A 16 1.93 -8.23 -15.72
CA GLY A 16 2.14 -7.24 -16.78
C GLY A 16 2.27 -5.78 -16.29
N GLY A 17 2.68 -5.57 -15.04
CA GLY A 17 2.73 -4.22 -14.43
C GLY A 17 1.40 -3.72 -13.87
N VAL A 18 0.35 -4.56 -13.91
CA VAL A 18 -0.96 -4.31 -13.31
C VAL A 18 -1.07 -5.09 -12.01
N VAL A 19 -1.65 -4.46 -10.98
CA VAL A 19 -1.96 -5.10 -9.70
C VAL A 19 -3.47 -5.32 -9.59
N TYR A 20 -3.86 -6.56 -9.37
CA TYR A 20 -5.23 -6.96 -9.11
C TYR A 20 -5.36 -7.28 -7.62
N ALA A 21 -6.19 -6.53 -6.90
CA ALA A 21 -6.42 -6.73 -5.47
C ALA A 21 -7.91 -6.95 -5.20
N ALA A 22 -8.24 -7.94 -4.37
CA ALA A 22 -9.62 -8.19 -3.96
C ALA A 22 -9.67 -8.72 -2.53
N SER A 23 -10.63 -8.21 -1.74
CA SER A 23 -10.97 -8.82 -0.45
C SER A 23 -11.69 -10.14 -0.70
N LEU A 24 -11.20 -11.23 -0.13
CA LEU A 24 -11.80 -12.55 -0.31
C LEU A 24 -12.92 -12.83 0.72
N PRO A 25 -13.88 -13.71 0.38
CA PRO A 25 -14.01 -14.41 -0.90
C PRO A 25 -14.72 -13.60 -2.00
N ASP A 26 -15.55 -12.61 -1.65
CA ASP A 26 -16.54 -12.02 -2.57
C ASP A 26 -16.32 -10.53 -2.88
N GLY A 27 -15.22 -9.94 -2.44
CA GLY A 27 -14.93 -8.52 -2.67
C GLY A 27 -14.69 -8.22 -4.15
N PRO A 28 -15.06 -7.01 -4.62
CA PRO A 28 -14.85 -6.63 -6.00
C PRO A 28 -13.35 -6.59 -6.34
N ILE A 29 -13.01 -7.04 -7.54
CA ILE A 29 -11.64 -6.91 -8.06
C ILE A 29 -11.34 -5.44 -8.31
N VAL A 30 -10.26 -4.97 -7.71
CA VAL A 30 -9.70 -3.64 -7.91
C VAL A 30 -8.48 -3.78 -8.80
N VAL A 31 -8.52 -3.12 -9.95
CA VAL A 31 -7.43 -3.11 -10.91
C VAL A 31 -6.65 -1.81 -10.73
N LEU A 32 -5.37 -1.94 -10.43
CA LEU A 32 -4.44 -0.82 -10.29
C LEU A 32 -3.45 -0.90 -11.44
N ASP A 33 -3.43 0.14 -12.27
CA ASP A 33 -2.57 0.21 -13.45
C ASP A 33 -1.78 1.52 -13.45
N GLY A 34 -0.65 1.55 -14.16
CA GLY A 34 0.25 2.69 -14.27
C GLY A 34 0.63 3.28 -12.91
N GLY A 35 0.30 4.56 -12.70
CA GLY A 35 0.60 5.26 -11.45
C GLY A 35 -0.03 4.62 -10.21
N ALA A 36 -1.22 4.03 -10.31
CA ALA A 36 -1.86 3.35 -9.19
C ALA A 36 -1.10 2.07 -8.79
N ALA A 37 -0.59 1.32 -9.77
CA ALA A 37 0.27 0.17 -9.53
C ALA A 37 1.60 0.59 -8.88
N ALA A 38 2.21 1.67 -9.37
CA ALA A 38 3.43 2.22 -8.78
C ALA A 38 3.24 2.64 -7.31
N ILE A 39 2.15 3.35 -7.00
CA ILE A 39 1.82 3.73 -5.63
C ILE A 39 1.62 2.50 -4.74
N TRP A 40 0.94 1.46 -5.24
CA TRP A 40 0.77 0.21 -4.50
C TRP A 40 2.10 -0.44 -4.16
N VAL A 41 2.96 -0.67 -5.14
CA VAL A 41 4.27 -1.31 -4.96
C VAL A 41 5.12 -0.52 -3.96
N GLU A 42 5.19 0.80 -4.14
CA GLU A 42 5.96 1.66 -3.25
C GLU A 42 5.38 1.70 -1.83
N ALA A 43 4.05 1.64 -1.67
CA ALA A 43 3.42 1.60 -0.36
C ALA A 43 3.87 0.38 0.46
N LEU A 44 4.18 -0.74 -0.20
CA LEU A 44 4.63 -1.98 0.43
C LEU A 44 6.13 -2.01 0.72
N ASP A 45 6.94 -1.32 -0.08
CA ASP A 45 8.41 -1.38 0.04
C ASP A 45 8.95 -0.57 1.23
N GLY A 46 8.37 0.61 1.48
CA GLY A 46 8.92 1.58 2.42
C GLY A 46 7.97 2.14 3.46
N PRO A 47 8.46 3.04 4.32
CA PRO A 47 7.60 3.82 5.21
C PRO A 47 6.61 4.68 4.44
N ARG A 48 5.40 4.83 5.01
CA ARG A 48 4.35 5.70 4.46
C ARG A 48 4.80 7.16 4.35
N SER A 49 5.60 7.63 5.31
CA SER A 49 6.06 9.03 5.37
C SER A 49 6.96 9.46 4.22
N THR A 50 7.55 8.52 3.48
CA THR A 50 8.45 8.78 2.35
C THR A 50 7.84 8.29 1.02
N LEU A 51 6.57 7.89 1.02
CA LEU A 51 5.92 7.27 -0.12
C LEU A 51 5.80 8.23 -1.31
N ALA A 52 5.32 9.46 -1.09
CA ALA A 52 5.18 10.46 -2.15
C ALA A 52 6.53 10.78 -2.83
N ASP A 53 7.62 10.86 -2.07
CA ASP A 53 8.95 11.12 -2.62
C ASP A 53 9.44 9.96 -3.50
N ARG A 54 9.17 8.70 -3.10
CA ARG A 54 9.53 7.52 -3.91
C ARG A 54 8.73 7.43 -5.20
N VAL A 55 7.41 7.64 -5.12
CA VAL A 55 6.54 7.65 -6.30
C VAL A 55 6.96 8.74 -7.27
N ALA A 56 7.23 9.95 -6.78
CA ALA A 56 7.71 11.08 -7.59
C ALA A 56 8.99 10.75 -8.35
N ALA A 57 9.94 10.07 -7.70
CA ALA A 57 11.20 9.66 -8.32
C ALA A 57 11.02 8.64 -9.45
N ILE A 58 10.02 7.76 -9.36
CA ILE A 58 9.74 6.72 -10.38
C ILE A 58 8.92 7.28 -11.54
N THR A 59 8.04 8.23 -11.28
CA THR A 59 7.18 8.86 -12.30
C THR A 59 7.81 10.09 -12.95
N ASP A 60 9.01 10.48 -12.52
CA ASP A 60 9.69 11.73 -12.93
C ASP A 60 8.81 12.98 -12.71
N ALA A 61 7.98 12.95 -11.66
CA ALA A 61 7.07 14.03 -11.30
C ALA A 61 7.64 14.88 -10.16
N ALA A 62 7.22 16.13 -10.06
CA ALA A 62 7.52 16.94 -8.89
C ALA A 62 6.69 16.45 -7.69
N VAL A 63 7.35 16.17 -6.57
CA VAL A 63 6.66 15.65 -5.37
C VAL A 63 5.57 16.59 -4.86
N GLY A 64 5.75 17.91 -5.01
CA GLY A 64 4.75 18.91 -4.61
C GLY A 64 3.43 18.78 -5.37
N ASP A 65 3.49 18.31 -6.61
CA ASP A 65 2.31 18.19 -7.48
C ASP A 65 1.52 16.91 -7.19
N ILE A 66 2.20 15.82 -6.81
CA ILE A 66 1.56 14.51 -6.64
C ILE A 66 1.30 14.11 -5.18
N ARG A 67 1.91 14.80 -4.20
CA ARG A 67 1.88 14.36 -2.80
C ARG A 67 0.46 14.16 -2.27
N ALA A 68 -0.41 15.15 -2.48
CA ALA A 68 -1.78 15.10 -2.01
C ALA A 68 -2.57 13.94 -2.64
N ASP A 69 -2.34 13.69 -3.94
CA ASP A 69 -3.01 12.62 -4.68
C ASP A 69 -2.53 11.24 -4.21
N VAL A 70 -1.22 11.06 -4.02
CA VAL A 70 -0.62 9.83 -3.50
C VAL A 70 -1.15 9.54 -2.08
N GLU A 71 -1.14 10.53 -1.19
CA GLU A 71 -1.64 10.38 0.18
C GLU A 71 -3.13 10.01 0.20
N SER A 72 -3.94 10.73 -0.57
CA SER A 72 -5.39 10.49 -0.68
C SER A 72 -5.71 9.11 -1.25
N PHE A 73 -4.94 8.67 -2.24
CA PHE A 73 -5.10 7.37 -2.87
C PHE A 73 -4.79 6.23 -1.90
N VAL A 74 -3.69 6.36 -1.15
CA VAL A 74 -3.30 5.36 -0.14
C VAL A 74 -4.31 5.31 1.00
N ASP A 75 -4.81 6.46 1.44
CA ASP A 75 -5.91 6.50 2.40
C ASP A 75 -7.16 5.81 1.88
N GLU A 76 -7.47 5.94 0.59
CA GLU A 76 -8.58 5.23 -0.02
C GLU A 76 -8.37 3.72 -0.01
N LEU A 77 -7.17 3.23 -0.34
CA LEU A 77 -6.86 1.80 -0.26
C LEU A 77 -6.99 1.25 1.17
N VAL A 78 -6.62 2.05 2.18
CA VAL A 78 -6.81 1.69 3.59
C VAL A 78 -8.29 1.71 3.98
N ARG A 79 -9.04 2.76 3.59
CA ARG A 79 -10.48 2.87 3.85
C ARG A 79 -11.28 1.72 3.22
N ARG A 80 -10.87 1.27 2.04
CA ARG A 80 -11.46 0.13 1.33
C ARG A 80 -11.05 -1.23 1.93
N GLY A 81 -10.15 -1.24 2.91
CA GLY A 81 -9.65 -2.46 3.53
C GLY A 81 -8.74 -3.28 2.62
N LEU A 82 -8.14 -2.67 1.58
CA LEU A 82 -7.17 -3.34 0.70
C LEU A 82 -5.76 -3.30 1.29
N LEU A 83 -5.43 -2.17 1.93
CA LEU A 83 -4.22 -2.00 2.71
C LEU A 83 -4.57 -1.84 4.20
N THR A 84 -3.61 -2.18 5.04
CA THR A 84 -3.64 -1.84 6.47
C THR A 84 -2.30 -1.29 6.89
N GLU A 85 -2.34 -0.39 7.86
CA GLU A 85 -1.14 0.03 8.57
C GLU A 85 -0.64 -1.14 9.42
N ARG A 86 0.66 -1.41 9.33
CA ARG A 86 1.35 -2.26 10.28
C ARG A 86 1.81 -1.36 11.41
N GLU A 87 1.14 -1.46 12.56
CA GLU A 87 1.73 -0.93 13.79
C GLU A 87 3.09 -1.62 14.03
N PRO A 88 4.09 -0.91 14.57
CA PRO A 88 5.34 -1.56 14.96
C PRO A 88 5.01 -2.69 15.94
N ASP A 89 5.43 -3.89 15.55
CA ASP A 89 5.26 -5.18 16.22
C ASP A 89 5.30 -5.07 17.76
N ARG A 90 4.13 -4.94 18.41
CA ARG A 90 3.99 -5.16 19.86
C ARG A 90 3.86 -6.64 20.22
N ASP A 91 3.86 -7.53 19.23
CA ASP A 91 3.58 -8.96 19.39
C ASP A 91 4.84 -9.82 19.61
N ARG A 92 6.05 -9.33 19.29
CA ARG A 92 7.29 -10.11 19.53
C ARG A 92 7.75 -10.15 21.00
N SER A 93 7.18 -9.35 21.92
CA SER A 93 7.60 -9.31 23.32
C SER A 93 6.84 -10.25 24.27
N ALA A 94 5.77 -10.92 23.81
CA ALA A 94 4.98 -11.83 24.65
C ALA A 94 5.41 -13.31 24.57
N ALA A 95 6.14 -13.72 23.51
CA ALA A 95 6.51 -15.12 23.28
C ALA A 95 7.84 -15.56 23.92
N ALA A 96 8.54 -14.68 24.65
CA ALA A 96 9.81 -14.99 25.32
C ALA A 96 9.69 -15.16 26.87
N ARG A 97 8.46 -15.28 27.39
CA ARG A 97 8.19 -15.64 28.79
C ARG A 97 7.16 -16.75 28.84
N GLY A 98 7.62 -17.99 28.65
CA GLY A 98 6.85 -19.22 28.81
C GLY A 98 7.79 -20.40 28.87
#